data_AF-A0A378U2J5-F1
#
_entry.id   AF-A0A378U2J5-F1
#
_cell.length_a   1.000
_cell.length_b   1.000
_cell.length_c   1.000
_cell.angle_alpha   90.00
_cell.angle_beta   90.00
_cell.angle_gamma   90.00
#
_symmetry.space_group_name_H-M   'P 1'
#
loop_
_entity.id
_entity.type
_entity.pdbx_description
1 polymer ?
#
loop_
_entity_poly.entity_id
_entity_poly.type
_entity_poly.pdbx_seq_one_letter_code
_entity_poly.pdbx_strand_id
1 'polypeptide(L)'
;MKKALPIIIVLVVLIGGYFLLSMNYQNTALGHKQAVDKSWADVEGAYQRRNDLIGNLVETVKGAADFEKSTLEAVVNARAKATSVSIDPTNMTEAQLANFQQTQSGVSSALGRLLVTVEKYPDLKTNQNFLKLQDELASTENQIFTQRSRFNETVQVYNGYILKVPNKFFLNGYAERPFFKAEAGAENAPKVKF
;
A
#
# COMPACT_ATOMS: atom_id res chain seq x y z
N MET A 1 -9.64 58.44 16.83
CA MET A 1 -8.90 57.99 15.62
C MET A 1 -7.40 57.76 15.86
N LYS A 2 -6.65 58.70 16.45
CA LYS A 2 -5.18 58.53 16.67
C LYS A 2 -4.77 57.34 17.57
N LYS A 3 -5.61 56.93 18.54
CA LYS A 3 -5.37 55.77 19.41
C LYS A 3 -5.74 54.41 18.79
N ALA A 4 -6.54 54.40 17.73
CA ALA A 4 -6.96 53.18 17.03
C ALA A 4 -5.95 52.75 15.96
N LEU A 5 -5.24 53.71 15.35
CA LEU A 5 -4.21 53.47 14.34
C LEU A 5 -3.11 52.48 14.79
N PRO A 6 -2.50 52.58 15.99
CA PRO A 6 -1.50 51.60 16.42
C PRO A 6 -2.10 50.20 16.63
N ILE A 7 -3.35 50.10 17.09
CA ILE A 7 -4.05 48.82 17.27
C ILE A 7 -4.30 48.16 15.90
N ILE A 8 -4.74 48.95 14.91
CA ILE A 8 -4.96 48.47 13.54
C ILE A 8 -3.64 48.01 12.91
N ILE A 9 -2.55 48.76 13.09
CA ILE A 9 -1.22 48.36 12.59
C ILE A 9 -0.77 47.04 13.21
N VAL A 10 -0.92 46.88 14.54
CA VAL A 10 -0.59 45.62 15.23
C VAL A 10 -1.45 44.46 14.70
N LEU A 11 -2.75 44.66 14.51
CA LEU A 11 -3.64 43.64 13.95
C LEU A 11 -3.24 43.26 12.51
N VAL A 12 -2.91 44.22 11.66
CA VAL A 12 -2.47 43.96 10.28
C VAL A 12 -1.16 43.18 10.26
N VAL A 13 -0.20 43.53 11.13
CA VAL A 13 1.07 42.80 11.25
C VAL A 13 0.84 41.37 11.75
N LEU A 14 -0.05 41.18 12.73
CA LEU A 14 -0.39 39.85 13.24
C LEU A 14 -1.10 38.98 12.19
N ILE A 15 -2.06 39.54 11.47
CA ILE A 15 -2.78 38.84 10.39
C ILE A 15 -1.82 38.51 9.23
N GLY A 16 -0.98 39.46 8.82
CA GLY A 16 0.03 39.24 7.79
C GLY A 16 1.05 38.18 8.19
N GLY A 17 1.53 38.23 9.43
CA GLY A 17 2.43 37.21 9.99
C GLY A 17 1.78 35.82 10.04
N TYR A 18 0.53 35.73 10.49
CA TYR A 18 -0.25 34.48 10.48
C TYR A 18 -0.40 33.92 9.07
N PHE A 19 -0.72 34.76 8.08
CA PHE A 19 -0.89 34.34 6.70
C PHE A 19 0.40 33.80 6.07
N LEU A 20 1.53 34.49 6.28
CA LEU A 20 2.83 34.05 5.77
C LEU A 20 3.28 32.72 6.39
N LEU A 21 3.10 32.56 7.70
CA LEU A 21 3.39 31.31 8.40
C LEU A 21 2.49 30.18 7.90
N SER A 22 1.18 30.43 7.79
CA SER A 22 0.22 29.47 7.26
C SER A 22 0.59 28.98 5.86
N MET A 23 0.99 29.90 4.97
CA MET A 23 1.38 29.55 3.60
C MET A 23 2.62 28.67 3.57
N ASN A 24 3.61 28.95 4.41
CA ASN A 24 4.82 28.13 4.52
C ASN A 24 4.48 26.69 4.98
N TYR A 25 3.69 26.56 6.05
CA TYR A 25 3.29 25.26 6.57
C TYR A 25 2.47 24.45 5.56
N GLN A 26 1.54 25.10 4.87
CA GLN A 26 0.70 24.43 3.86
C GLN A 26 1.51 23.96 2.65
N ASN A 27 2.46 24.75 2.16
CA ASN A 27 3.30 24.35 1.03
C ASN A 27 4.18 23.14 1.36
N THR A 28 4.77 23.11 2.56
CA THR A 28 5.56 21.95 3.00
C THR A 28 4.67 20.72 3.24
N ALA A 29 3.50 20.89 3.87
CA ALA A 29 2.53 19.80 4.03
C ALA A 29 2.07 19.22 2.69
N LEU A 30 1.86 20.07 1.68
CA LEU A 30 1.51 19.64 0.32
C LEU A 30 2.63 18.77 -0.29
N GLY A 31 3.90 19.16 -0.12
CA GLY A 31 5.03 18.36 -0.57
C GLY A 31 5.09 16.98 0.10
N HIS A 32 4.86 16.92 1.41
CA HIS A 32 4.78 15.64 2.14
C HIS A 32 3.57 14.80 1.70
N LYS A 33 2.42 15.43 1.46
CA LYS A 33 1.23 14.75 0.93
C LYS A 33 1.50 14.14 -0.44
N GLN A 34 2.10 14.90 -1.36
CA GLN A 34 2.48 14.40 -2.68
C GLN A 34 3.47 13.23 -2.59
N ALA A 35 4.40 13.26 -1.63
CA ALA A 35 5.33 12.15 -1.40
C ALA A 35 4.60 10.87 -0.96
N VAL A 36 3.61 11.00 -0.07
CA VAL A 36 2.75 9.88 0.34
C VAL A 36 1.94 9.36 -0.85
N ASP A 37 1.26 10.24 -1.58
CA ASP A 37 0.43 9.87 -2.73
C ASP A 37 1.27 9.18 -3.83
N LYS A 38 2.50 9.66 -4.07
CA LYS A 38 3.45 8.98 -4.97
C LYS A 38 3.83 7.59 -4.46
N SER A 39 4.18 7.47 -3.18
CA SER A 39 4.55 6.16 -2.62
C SER A 39 3.38 5.17 -2.62
N TRP A 40 2.14 5.65 -2.52
CA TRP A 40 0.95 4.83 -2.70
C TRP A 40 0.84 4.32 -4.14
N ALA A 41 1.02 5.18 -5.13
CA ALA A 41 1.04 4.77 -6.54
C ALA A 41 2.13 3.74 -6.84
N ASP A 42 3.31 3.87 -6.20
CA ASP A 42 4.39 2.88 -6.30
C ASP A 42 3.97 1.51 -5.70
N VAL A 43 3.20 1.50 -4.61
CA VAL A 43 2.60 0.28 -4.03
C VAL A 43 1.56 -0.32 -4.98
N GLU A 44 0.65 0.48 -5.52
CA GLU A 44 -0.37 0.03 -6.48
C GLU A 44 0.27 -0.60 -7.72
N GLY A 45 1.32 0.02 -8.25
CA GLY A 45 2.07 -0.53 -9.39
C GLY A 45 2.67 -1.91 -9.12
N ALA A 46 3.19 -2.14 -7.89
CA ALA A 46 3.72 -3.45 -7.50
C ALA A 46 2.60 -4.52 -7.41
N TYR A 47 1.44 -4.16 -6.85
CA TYR A 47 0.29 -5.07 -6.80
C TYR A 47 -0.33 -5.33 -8.18
N GLN A 48 -0.37 -4.32 -9.06
CA GLN A 48 -0.82 -4.46 -10.44
C GLN A 48 0.06 -5.47 -11.19
N ARG A 49 1.39 -5.31 -11.11
CA ARG A 49 2.34 -6.27 -11.69
C ARG A 49 2.07 -7.70 -11.21
N ARG A 50 1.84 -7.89 -9.91
CA ARG A 50 1.50 -9.21 -9.35
C ARG A 50 0.24 -9.77 -9.99
N ASN A 51 -0.82 -8.96 -10.10
CA ASN A 51 -2.09 -9.39 -10.68
C ASN A 51 -1.96 -9.78 -12.16
N ASP A 52 -1.10 -9.09 -12.91
CA ASP A 52 -0.83 -9.41 -14.32
C ASP A 52 -0.05 -10.72 -14.46
N LEU A 53 0.98 -10.92 -13.62
CA LEU A 53 1.74 -12.17 -13.57
C LEU A 53 0.89 -13.37 -13.16
N ILE A 54 -0.04 -13.19 -12.21
CA ILE A 54 -0.99 -14.24 -11.83
C ILE A 54 -1.87 -14.63 -13.02
N GLY A 55 -2.31 -13.68 -13.84
CA GLY A 55 -3.06 -13.96 -15.06
C GLY A 55 -2.28 -14.90 -15.99
N ASN A 56 -1.01 -14.55 -16.25
CA ASN A 56 -0.12 -15.37 -17.09
C ASN A 56 0.17 -16.75 -16.49
N LEU A 57 0.31 -16.83 -15.16
CA LEU A 57 0.50 -18.08 -14.43
C LEU A 57 -0.70 -19.01 -14.57
N VAL A 58 -1.92 -18.46 -14.40
CA VAL A 58 -3.16 -19.21 -14.53
C VAL A 58 -3.29 -19.81 -15.93
N GLU A 59 -3.02 -19.04 -16.98
CA GLU A 59 -3.05 -19.55 -18.37
C GLU A 59 -1.98 -20.63 -18.62
N THR A 60 -0.78 -20.47 -18.06
CA THR A 60 0.29 -21.48 -18.17
C THR A 60 -0.12 -22.80 -17.50
N VAL A 61 -0.74 -22.73 -16.32
CA VAL A 61 -1.20 -23.90 -15.58
C VAL A 61 -2.40 -24.58 -16.26
N LYS A 62 -3.32 -23.82 -16.86
CA LYS A 62 -4.44 -24.38 -17.65
C LYS A 62 -3.99 -25.25 -18.83
N GLY A 63 -2.80 -24.98 -19.38
CA GLY A 63 -2.21 -25.78 -20.45
C GLY A 63 -1.83 -27.21 -20.02
N ALA A 64 -1.71 -27.47 -18.71
CA ALA A 64 -1.50 -28.81 -18.18
C ALA A 64 -2.84 -29.54 -18.06
N ALA A 65 -3.02 -30.59 -18.88
CA ALA A 65 -4.31 -31.27 -19.11
C ALA A 65 -5.00 -31.83 -17.84
N ASP A 66 -4.26 -32.07 -16.75
CA ASP A 66 -4.75 -32.76 -15.55
C ASP A 66 -4.68 -31.92 -14.26
N PHE A 67 -4.47 -30.60 -14.36
CA PHE A 67 -4.32 -29.77 -13.16
C PHE A 67 -5.63 -29.62 -12.36
N GLU A 68 -5.52 -29.61 -11.01
CA GLU A 68 -6.66 -29.46 -10.09
C GLU A 68 -7.41 -28.13 -10.32
N LYS A 69 -8.60 -28.19 -10.94
CA LYS A 69 -9.46 -27.02 -11.22
C LYS A 69 -9.78 -26.21 -9.97
N SER A 70 -10.08 -26.86 -8.85
CA SER A 70 -10.41 -26.20 -7.58
C SER A 70 -9.27 -25.30 -7.07
N THR A 71 -8.01 -25.72 -7.27
CA THR A 71 -6.84 -24.96 -6.86
C THR A 71 -6.65 -23.73 -7.74
N LEU A 72 -6.85 -23.88 -9.05
CA LEU A 72 -6.78 -22.77 -9.98
C LEU A 72 -7.91 -21.76 -9.78
N GLU A 73 -9.14 -22.23 -9.56
CA GLU A 73 -10.30 -21.40 -9.23
C GLU A 73 -10.07 -20.59 -7.95
N ALA A 74 -9.44 -21.18 -6.93
CA ALA A 74 -9.08 -20.45 -5.71
C ALA A 74 -8.13 -19.28 -5.98
N VAL A 75 -7.17 -19.43 -6.89
CA VAL A 75 -6.23 -18.36 -7.29
C VAL A 75 -6.96 -17.28 -8.07
N VAL A 76 -7.82 -17.66 -9.03
CA VAL A 76 -8.62 -16.71 -9.82
C VAL A 76 -9.56 -15.90 -8.91
N ASN A 77 -10.24 -16.55 -7.98
CA ASN A 77 -11.14 -15.89 -7.03
C ASN A 77 -10.39 -14.97 -6.06
N ALA A 78 -9.23 -15.40 -5.56
CA ALA A 78 -8.39 -14.55 -4.71
C ALA A 78 -7.92 -13.30 -5.45
N ARG A 79 -7.46 -13.44 -6.70
CA ARG A 79 -7.10 -12.31 -7.57
C ARG A 79 -8.28 -11.38 -7.80
N ALA A 80 -9.44 -11.91 -8.17
CA ALA A 80 -10.64 -11.12 -8.42
C ALA A 80 -11.06 -10.30 -7.18
N LYS A 81 -11.00 -10.92 -5.99
CA LYS A 81 -11.26 -10.23 -4.73
C LYS A 81 -10.25 -9.13 -4.46
N ALA A 82 -8.96 -9.39 -4.66
CA ALA A 82 -7.90 -8.38 -4.46
C ALA A 82 -8.03 -7.20 -5.42
N THR A 83 -8.38 -7.43 -6.69
CA THR A 83 -8.60 -6.36 -7.68
C THR A 83 -9.89 -5.58 -7.44
N SER A 84 -10.85 -6.14 -6.69
CA SER A 84 -12.10 -5.44 -6.35
C SER A 84 -11.94 -4.38 -5.26
N VAL A 85 -10.84 -4.43 -4.50
CA VAL A 85 -10.57 -3.45 -3.44
C VAL A 85 -9.67 -2.35 -4.00
N SER A 86 -10.25 -1.17 -4.19
CA SER A 86 -9.53 0.05 -4.53
C SER A 86 -9.55 1.01 -3.34
N ILE A 87 -8.45 1.73 -3.14
CA ILE A 87 -8.32 2.77 -2.12
C ILE A 87 -8.14 4.10 -2.82
N ASP A 88 -8.97 5.06 -2.46
CA ASP A 88 -8.72 6.45 -2.83
C ASP A 88 -7.58 7.00 -1.94
N PRO A 89 -6.41 7.34 -2.51
CA PRO A 89 -5.28 7.84 -1.73
C PRO A 89 -5.63 9.13 -1.00
N THR A 90 -6.60 9.92 -1.48
CA THR A 90 -6.97 11.20 -0.88
C THR A 90 -7.69 11.02 0.47
N ASN A 91 -8.39 9.90 0.68
CA ASN A 91 -9.17 9.61 1.88
C ASN A 91 -8.95 8.18 2.40
N MET A 92 -7.69 7.77 2.51
CA MET A 92 -7.36 6.44 3.02
C MET A 92 -7.56 6.35 4.55
N THR A 93 -8.43 5.42 4.97
CA THR A 93 -8.66 5.06 6.37
C THR A 93 -7.94 3.77 6.75
N GLU A 94 -7.71 3.57 8.05
CA GLU A 94 -7.09 2.34 8.55
C GLU A 94 -7.90 1.08 8.17
N ALA A 95 -9.23 1.16 8.23
CA ALA A 95 -10.11 0.06 7.86
C ALA A 95 -10.00 -0.32 6.37
N GLN A 96 -9.91 0.68 5.48
CA GLN A 96 -9.70 0.44 4.05
C GLN A 96 -8.34 -0.20 3.80
N LEU A 97 -7.28 0.31 4.42
CA LEU A 97 -5.92 -0.24 4.27
C LEU A 97 -5.80 -1.66 4.85
N ALA A 98 -6.50 -1.95 5.96
CA ALA A 98 -6.57 -3.29 6.54
C ALA A 98 -7.32 -4.28 5.63
N ASN A 99 -8.47 -3.88 5.08
CA ASN A 99 -9.21 -4.70 4.13
C ASN A 99 -8.39 -4.97 2.85
N PHE A 100 -7.72 -3.94 2.33
CA PHE A 100 -6.81 -4.10 1.20
C PHE A 100 -5.72 -5.12 1.52
N GLN A 101 -4.98 -4.96 2.62
CA GLN A 101 -3.96 -5.92 3.05
C GLN A 101 -4.52 -7.33 3.15
N GLN A 102 -5.67 -7.52 3.80
CA GLN A 102 -6.29 -8.84 3.96
C GLN A 102 -6.61 -9.51 2.62
N THR A 103 -7.13 -8.77 1.64
CA THR A 103 -7.37 -9.34 0.30
C THR A 103 -6.07 -9.68 -0.41
N GLN A 104 -5.04 -8.85 -0.27
CA GLN A 104 -3.72 -9.13 -0.85
C GLN A 104 -3.04 -10.35 -0.21
N SER A 105 -3.17 -10.57 1.10
CA SER A 105 -2.68 -11.78 1.79
C SER A 105 -3.41 -13.04 1.33
N GLY A 106 -4.71 -12.93 1.01
CA GLY A 106 -5.50 -14.02 0.43
C GLY A 106 -4.93 -14.52 -0.90
N VAL A 107 -4.39 -13.62 -1.73
CA VAL A 107 -3.69 -13.95 -2.98
C VAL A 107 -2.42 -14.75 -2.69
N SER A 108 -1.56 -14.25 -1.80
CA SER A 108 -0.31 -14.93 -1.43
C SER A 108 -0.57 -16.33 -0.86
N SER A 109 -1.62 -16.49 -0.05
CA SER A 109 -2.07 -17.79 0.46
C SER A 109 -2.55 -18.75 -0.65
N ALA A 110 -3.30 -18.24 -1.63
CA ALA A 110 -3.75 -19.04 -2.78
C ALA A 110 -2.58 -19.47 -3.68
N LEU A 111 -1.62 -18.57 -3.92
CA LEU A 111 -0.38 -18.90 -4.63
C LEU A 111 0.45 -19.94 -3.90
N GLY A 112 0.59 -19.84 -2.58
CA GLY A 112 1.28 -20.85 -1.78
C GLY A 112 0.67 -22.25 -1.95
N ARG A 113 -0.68 -22.36 -1.92
CA ARG A 113 -1.37 -23.63 -2.21
C ARG A 113 -1.13 -24.12 -3.63
N LEU A 114 -1.19 -23.22 -4.62
CA LEU A 114 -0.92 -23.57 -6.03
C LEU A 114 0.49 -24.19 -6.17
N LEU A 115 1.50 -23.57 -5.56
CA LEU A 115 2.88 -24.07 -5.63
C LEU A 115 3.03 -25.46 -4.99
N VAL A 116 2.38 -25.71 -3.85
CA VAL A 116 2.37 -27.05 -3.23
C VAL A 116 1.69 -28.08 -4.14
N THR A 117 0.58 -27.73 -4.77
CA THR A 117 -0.11 -28.64 -5.70
C THR A 117 0.74 -28.94 -6.93
N VAL A 118 1.46 -27.95 -7.48
CA VAL A 118 2.35 -28.12 -8.64
C VAL A 118 3.45 -29.16 -8.41
N GLU A 119 3.86 -29.42 -7.17
CA GLU A 119 4.83 -30.48 -6.86
C GLU A 119 4.39 -31.88 -7.34
N LYS A 120 3.08 -32.10 -7.49
CA LYS A 120 2.51 -33.36 -7.98
C LYS A 120 2.51 -33.48 -9.51
N TYR A 121 2.89 -32.42 -10.24
CA TYR A 121 2.78 -32.30 -11.69
C TYR A 121 4.17 -32.06 -12.34
N PRO A 122 4.92 -33.11 -12.69
CA PRO A 122 6.28 -33.00 -13.25
C PRO A 122 6.40 -32.10 -14.48
N ASP A 123 5.38 -32.10 -15.34
CA ASP A 123 5.35 -31.28 -16.56
C ASP A 123 5.39 -29.78 -16.24
N LEU A 124 4.69 -29.35 -15.19
CA LEU A 124 4.72 -27.95 -14.73
C LEU A 124 6.03 -27.62 -14.02
N LYS A 125 6.59 -28.56 -13.25
CA LYS A 125 7.88 -28.38 -12.56
C LYS A 125 9.04 -28.14 -13.53
N THR A 126 8.96 -28.71 -14.72
CA THR A 126 10.01 -28.58 -15.75
C THR A 126 9.70 -27.50 -16.78
N ASN A 127 8.49 -26.93 -16.74
CA ASN A 127 8.07 -25.88 -17.66
C ASN A 127 8.81 -24.57 -17.35
N GLN A 128 9.67 -24.15 -18.28
CA GLN A 128 10.49 -22.94 -18.13
C GLN A 128 9.66 -21.66 -17.98
N ASN A 129 8.49 -21.57 -18.63
CA ASN A 129 7.62 -20.40 -18.48
C ASN A 129 7.00 -20.34 -17.07
N PHE A 130 6.63 -21.49 -16.52
CA PHE A 130 6.09 -21.57 -15.15
C PHE A 130 7.15 -21.17 -14.12
N LEU A 131 8.37 -21.72 -14.22
CA LEU A 131 9.49 -21.40 -13.32
C LEU A 131 9.82 -19.90 -13.36
N LYS A 132 9.91 -19.32 -14.57
CA LYS A 132 10.13 -17.88 -14.73
C LYS A 132 9.03 -17.04 -14.08
N LEU A 133 7.77 -17.41 -14.24
CA LEU A 133 6.64 -16.70 -13.60
C LEU A 133 6.68 -16.82 -12.08
N GLN A 134 7.08 -17.97 -11.54
CA GLN A 134 7.29 -18.17 -10.10
C GLN A 134 8.37 -17.22 -9.57
N ASP A 135 9.52 -17.13 -10.25
CA ASP A 135 10.61 -16.22 -9.88
C ASP A 135 10.18 -14.75 -9.95
N GLU A 136 9.46 -14.36 -11.01
CA GLU A 136 8.94 -13.00 -11.16
C GLU A 136 7.91 -12.64 -10.08
N LEU A 137 7.06 -13.59 -9.69
CA LEU A 137 6.11 -13.42 -8.58
C LEU A 137 6.84 -13.26 -7.25
N ALA A 138 7.84 -14.10 -6.96
CA ALA A 138 8.64 -13.99 -5.74
C ALA A 138 9.39 -12.65 -5.68
N SER A 139 9.98 -12.21 -6.80
CA SER A 139 10.59 -10.87 -6.91
C SER A 139 9.56 -9.75 -6.68
N THR A 140 8.34 -9.92 -7.21
CA THR A 140 7.27 -8.94 -7.01
C THR A 140 6.80 -8.88 -5.54
N GLU A 141 6.76 -10.00 -4.81
CA GLU A 141 6.47 -10.00 -3.37
C GLU A 141 7.53 -9.22 -2.57
N ASN A 142 8.81 -9.38 -2.90
CA ASN A 142 9.89 -8.59 -2.29
C ASN A 142 9.76 -7.09 -2.62
N GLN A 143 9.37 -6.77 -3.85
CA GLN A 143 9.08 -5.40 -4.25
C GLN A 143 7.89 -4.83 -3.46
N ILE A 144 6.79 -5.58 -3.32
CA ILE A 144 5.62 -5.18 -2.52
C ILE A 144 6.04 -4.87 -1.08
N PHE A 145 6.81 -5.76 -0.44
CA PHE A 145 7.33 -5.52 0.91
C PHE A 145 8.12 -4.21 0.99
N THR A 146 9.03 -3.99 0.03
CA THR A 146 9.85 -2.78 -0.04
C THR A 146 8.99 -1.52 -0.22
N GLN A 147 7.99 -1.56 -1.12
CA GLN A 147 7.12 -0.40 -1.35
C GLN A 147 6.23 -0.10 -0.14
N ARG A 148 5.74 -1.14 0.57
CA ARG A 148 5.01 -0.96 1.83
C ARG A 148 5.86 -0.30 2.92
N SER A 149 7.13 -0.70 3.04
CA SER A 149 8.06 -0.05 3.97
C SER A 149 8.28 1.41 3.62
N ARG A 150 8.58 1.70 2.35
CA ARG A 150 8.77 3.08 1.86
C ARG A 150 7.52 3.93 2.05
N PHE A 151 6.33 3.37 1.81
CA PHE A 151 5.07 4.04 2.10
C PHE A 151 4.92 4.37 3.59
N ASN A 152 5.26 3.43 4.47
CA ASN A 152 5.23 3.69 5.91
C ASN A 152 6.23 4.80 6.32
N GLU A 153 7.42 4.82 5.74
CA GLU A 153 8.42 5.87 5.97
C GLU A 153 7.91 7.26 5.53
N THR A 154 7.30 7.36 4.33
CA THR A 154 6.73 8.64 3.85
C THR A 154 5.54 9.08 4.71
N VAL A 155 4.68 8.14 5.11
CA VAL A 155 3.56 8.41 6.04
C VAL A 155 4.07 8.87 7.40
N GLN A 156 5.15 8.30 7.93
CA GLN A 156 5.74 8.73 9.19
C GLN A 156 6.19 10.20 9.12
N VAL A 157 6.87 10.59 8.04
CA VAL A 157 7.30 11.97 7.82
C VAL A 157 6.10 12.91 7.71
N TYR A 158 5.10 12.53 6.92
CA TYR A 158 3.88 13.32 6.73
C TYR A 158 3.08 13.48 8.03
N ASN A 159 2.73 12.37 8.70
CA ASN A 159 1.99 12.39 9.97
C ASN A 159 2.76 13.17 11.04
N GLY A 160 4.08 12.95 11.13
CA GLY A 160 4.95 13.70 12.04
C GLY A 160 4.93 15.20 11.77
N TYR A 161 4.87 15.63 10.50
CA TYR A 161 4.80 17.04 10.15
C TYR A 161 3.45 17.68 10.51
N ILE A 162 2.34 17.01 10.21
CA ILE A 162 0.99 17.58 10.41
C ILE A 162 0.58 17.59 11.89
N LEU A 163 1.08 16.65 12.69
CA LEU A 163 0.79 16.56 14.13
C LEU A 163 1.68 17.44 14.99
N LYS A 164 2.83 17.86 14.47
CA LYS A 164 3.79 18.68 15.22
C LYS A 164 3.21 20.04 15.55
N VAL A 165 3.45 20.50 16.77
CA VAL A 165 3.15 21.88 17.20
C VAL A 165 4.33 22.79 16.80
N PRO A 166 4.09 23.97 16.18
CA PRO A 166 2.79 24.63 15.98
C PRO A 166 2.05 24.28 14.67
N ASN A 167 2.63 23.48 13.77
CA ASN A 167 2.08 23.16 12.44
C ASN A 167 0.60 22.72 12.48
N LYS A 168 0.23 21.87 13.45
CA LYS A 168 -1.15 21.36 13.63
C LYS A 168 -2.22 22.45 13.59
N PHE A 169 -1.94 23.64 14.13
CA PHE A 169 -2.90 24.75 14.15
C PHE A 169 -3.18 25.36 12.77
N PHE A 170 -2.24 25.23 11.83
CA PHE A 170 -2.33 25.76 10.47
C PHE A 170 -2.80 24.71 9.44
N LEU A 171 -2.90 23.45 9.85
CA LEU A 171 -3.09 22.29 8.96
C LEU A 171 -4.39 21.52 9.21
N ASN A 172 -5.45 22.18 9.71
CA ASN A 172 -6.74 21.56 10.03
C ASN A 172 -7.41 20.79 8.86
N GLY A 173 -6.99 21.00 7.61
CA GLY A 173 -7.46 20.25 6.43
C GLY A 173 -6.62 19.04 6.04
N TYR A 174 -5.54 18.75 6.77
CA TYR A 174 -4.67 17.60 6.51
C TYR A 174 -4.97 16.49 7.51
N ALA A 175 -5.45 15.35 7.00
CA ALA A 175 -5.73 14.16 7.80
C ALA A 175 -4.51 13.25 7.85
N GLU A 176 -4.35 12.53 8.97
CA GLU A 176 -3.34 11.47 9.13
C GLU A 176 -3.56 10.35 8.11
N ARG A 177 -2.46 9.70 7.73
CA ARG A 177 -2.46 8.54 6.83
C ARG A 177 -2.15 7.28 7.64
N PRO A 178 -2.88 6.17 7.45
CA PRO A 178 -2.60 4.94 8.16
C PRO A 178 -1.32 4.26 7.64
N PHE A 179 -0.72 3.42 8.48
CA PHE A 179 0.43 2.59 8.13
C PHE A 179 -0.02 1.19 7.65
N PHE A 180 0.76 0.58 6.76
CA PHE A 180 0.75 -0.87 6.61
C PHE A 180 1.18 -1.51 7.93
N LYS A 181 0.44 -2.53 8.37
CA LYS A 181 0.68 -3.25 9.63
C LYS A 181 1.12 -4.68 9.34
N ALA A 182 1.71 -5.33 10.34
CA ALA A 182 1.92 -6.77 10.29
C ALA A 182 0.56 -7.48 10.14
N GLU A 183 0.56 -8.63 9.48
CA GLU A 183 -0.64 -9.47 9.41
C GLU A 183 -1.02 -9.93 10.82
N ALA A 184 -2.33 -10.02 11.08
CA ALA A 184 -2.83 -10.55 12.34
C ALA A 184 -2.34 -12.00 12.53
N GLY A 185 -1.76 -12.32 13.68
CA GLY A 185 -1.19 -13.64 13.96
C GLY A 185 0.31 -13.77 13.65
N ALA A 186 0.97 -12.74 13.10
CA ALA A 186 2.43 -12.71 12.92
C ALA A 186 3.19 -12.82 14.25
N GLU A 187 2.54 -12.51 15.37
CA GLU A 187 3.03 -12.74 16.73
C GLU A 187 3.18 -14.23 17.10
N ASN A 188 2.51 -15.13 16.38
CA ASN A 188 2.59 -16.57 16.60
C ASN A 188 3.59 -17.17 15.61
N ALA A 189 4.86 -17.27 16.02
CA ALA A 189 5.89 -17.93 15.21
C ALA A 189 5.46 -19.36 14.83
N PRO A 190 5.67 -19.80 13.57
CA PRO A 190 5.38 -21.16 13.16
C PRO A 190 6.16 -22.14 14.03
N LYS A 191 5.46 -23.05 14.72
CA LYS A 191 6.11 -24.16 15.42
C LYS A 191 6.61 -25.16 14.37
N VAL A 192 7.84 -24.96 13.89
CA VAL A 192 8.50 -25.94 13.03
C VAL A 192 8.80 -27.17 13.89
N LYS A 193 8.00 -28.23 13.68
CA LYS A 193 8.33 -29.56 14.18
C LYS A 193 9.09 -30.27 13.06
N PHE A 194 10.34 -30.62 13.34
CA PHE A 194 11.11 -31.56 12.53
C PHE A 194 10.58 -32.98 12.74
#